data_AF-A0A920F3I3-F1
#
_entry.id   AF-A0A920F3I3-F1
#
_cell.length_a   1.000
_cell.length_b   1.000
_cell.length_c   1.000
_cell.angle_alpha   90.00
_cell.angle_beta   90.00
_cell.angle_gamma   90.00
#
_symmetry.space_group_name_H-M   'P 1'
#
loop_
_entity.id
_entity.type
_entity.pdbx_description
1 polymer ?
#
loop_
_entity_poly.entity_id
_entity_poly.type
_entity_poly.pdbx_seq_one_letter_code
_entity_poly.pdbx_strand_id
1 'polypeptide(L)' 'MNYLGHMILSGEDKNILLGNFIGDHISNKTLHRYSQSVQEGIHLHRAMILH' A
#
# COMPACT_ATOMS: atom_id res chain seq x y z
N MET A 1 -10.68 -4.39 6.14
CA MET A 1 -10.05 -4.97 4.93
C MET A 1 -11.12 -5.45 3.95
N ASN A 2 -11.61 -4.58 3.06
CA ASN A 2 -12.36 -5.02 1.89
C ASN A 2 -11.38 -5.12 0.72
N TYR A 3 -11.04 -6.34 0.30
CA TYR A 3 -10.13 -6.60 -0.83
C TYR A 3 -10.54 -5.84 -2.11
N LEU A 4 -11.85 -5.62 -2.30
CA LEU A 4 -12.37 -4.88 -3.43
C LEU A 4 -11.96 -3.40 -3.41
N GLY A 5 -11.88 -2.79 -2.21
CA GLY A 5 -11.46 -1.40 -2.03
C GLY A 5 -9.99 -1.18 -2.39
N HIS A 6 -9.10 -2.09 -1.95
CA HIS A 6 -7.67 -2.00 -2.27
C HIS A 6 -7.42 -2.12 -3.78
N MET A 7 -8.20 -2.94 -4.51
CA MET A 7 -8.09 -3.02 -5.97
C MET A 7 -8.58 -1.75 -6.67
N ILE A 8 -9.73 -1.21 -6.29
CA ILE A 8 -10.30 -0.01 -6.92
C ILE A 8 -9.42 1.22 -6.68
N LEU A 9 -8.84 1.37 -5.49
CA LEU A 9 -8.04 2.54 -5.10
C LEU A 9 -6.60 2.53 -5.63
N SER A 10 -6.11 1.36 -6.06
CA SER A 10 -4.75 1.24 -6.63
C SER A 10 -4.71 1.50 -8.14
N GLY A 11 -5.86 1.66 -8.80
CA GLY A 11 -5.94 1.90 -10.24
C GLY A 11 -5.26 0.78 -11.06
N GLU A 12 -4.46 1.16 -12.06
CA GLU A 12 -3.68 0.23 -12.89
C GLU A 12 -2.23 0.03 -12.40
N ASP A 13 -1.76 0.80 -11.41
CA ASP A 13 -0.39 0.67 -10.91
C ASP A 13 -0.27 -0.52 -9.95
N LYS A 14 0.25 -1.62 -10.49
CA LYS A 14 0.51 -2.87 -9.75
C LYS A 14 1.43 -2.67 -8.55
N ASN A 15 2.29 -1.66 -8.56
CA ASN A 15 3.18 -1.37 -7.43
C ASN A 15 2.43 -0.68 -6.29
N ILE A 16 1.50 0.22 -6.61
CA ILE A 16 0.60 0.81 -5.60
C ILE A 16 -0.28 -0.29 -5.00
N LEU A 17 -0.83 -1.19 -5.82
CA LEU A 17 -1.61 -2.33 -5.33
C LEU A 17 -0.80 -3.25 -4.43
N LEU A 18 0.43 -3.56 -4.83
CA LEU A 18 1.34 -4.38 -4.04
C LEU A 18 1.63 -3.72 -2.68
N GLY A 19 1.97 -2.43 -2.67
CA GLY A 19 2.20 -1.66 -1.45
C GLY A 19 0.97 -1.61 -0.54
N ASN A 20 -0.19 -1.37 -1.14
CA ASN A 20 -1.50 -1.38 -0.46
C ASN A 20 -1.80 -2.73 0.18
N PHE A 21 -1.28 -3.82 -0.36
CA PHE A 21 -1.56 -5.16 0.15
C PHE A 21 -0.60 -5.60 1.27
N ILE A 22 0.66 -5.17 1.21
CA ILE A 22 1.70 -5.59 2.15
C ILE A 22 1.94 -4.59 3.30
N GLY A 23 1.18 -3.48 3.35
CA GLY A 23 1.48 -2.32 4.21
C GLY A 23 1.70 -2.60 5.70
N ASP A 24 0.98 -3.56 6.28
CA ASP A 24 1.14 -3.97 7.70
C ASP A 24 2.42 -4.77 7.96
N HIS A 25 2.95 -5.43 6.93
CA HIS A 25 4.13 -6.29 7.03
C HIS A 25 5.44 -5.53 6.80
N ILE A 26 5.36 -4.26 6.38
CA ILE A 26 6.54 -3.43 6.08
C ILE A 26 6.79 -2.43 7.21
N SER A 27 8.01 -2.47 7.76
CA SER A 27 8.44 -1.50 8.77
C SER A 27 8.84 -0.16 8.14
N ASN A 28 8.74 0.94 8.90
CA ASN A 28 9.24 2.26 8.46
C ASN A 28 10.73 2.24 8.11
N LYS A 29 11.52 1.38 8.77
CA LYS A 29 12.95 1.22 8.51
C LYS A 29 13.24 0.58 7.16
N THR A 30 12.33 -0.24 6.62
CA THR A 30 12.51 -0.94 5.34
C THR A 30 11.77 -0.26 4.20
N LEU A 31 10.90 0.71 4.48
CA LEU A 31 10.09 1.43 3.49
C LEU A 31 10.93 2.05 2.36
N HIS A 32 12.07 2.65 2.69
CA HIS A 32 12.97 3.28 1.71
C HIS A 32 13.60 2.30 0.71
N ARG A 33 13.50 0.99 0.94
CA ARG A 33 14.05 -0.05 0.04
C ARG A 33 13.09 -0.38 -1.11
N TYR A 34 11.87 0.13 -1.08
CA TYR A 34 10.85 -0.11 -2.10
C TYR A 34 10.79 1.04 -3.10
N SER A 35 10.25 0.79 -4.29
CA SER A 35 10.01 1.85 -5.28
C SER A 35 8.98 2.85 -4.76
N GLN A 36 8.99 4.07 -5.30
CA GLN A 36 8.11 5.15 -4.85
C GLN A 36 6.63 4.76 -4.90
N SER A 37 6.18 4.10 -5.98
CA SER A 37 4.80 3.58 -6.09
C SER A 37 4.45 2.56 -5.00
N VAL A 38 5.38 1.67 -4.62
CA VAL A 38 5.12 0.70 -3.53
C VAL A 38 5.07 1.41 -2.18
N GLN A 39 5.93 2.41 -1.95
CA GLN A 39 5.87 3.22 -0.73
C GLN A 39 4.53 3.95 -0.63
N GLU A 40 4.05 4.51 -1.73
CA GLU A 40 2.75 5.18 -1.82
C GLU A 40 1.59 4.24 -1.52
N GLY A 41 1.61 3.02 -2.06
CA GLY A 41 0.65 1.98 -1.68
C GLY A 41 0.69 1.64 -0.18
N ILE A 42 1.87 1.52 0.42
CA ILE A 42 1.99 1.26 1.87
C ILE A 42 1.42 2.42 2.70
N HIS A 43 1.62 3.66 2.26
CA HIS A 43 1.03 4.83 2.90
C HIS A 43 -0.50 4.84 2.80
N LEU A 44 -1.06 4.52 1.63
CA LEU A 44 -2.49 4.43 1.40
C LEU A 44 -3.16 3.38 2.30
N HIS A 45 -2.57 2.18 2.40
CA HIS A 45 -3.05 1.11 3.30
C HIS A 45 -3.17 1.57 4.75
N ARG A 46 -2.12 2.24 5.24
CA ARG A 46 -2.08 2.75 6.62
C ARG A 46 -3.06 3.90 6.84
N ALA A 47 -3.27 4.74 5.83
CA ALA A 47 -4.29 5.78 5.89
C ALA A 47 -5.71 5.20 5.93
N MET A 48 -5.95 4.05 5.29
CA MET A 48 -7.26 3.37 5.29
C MET A 48 -7.58 2.59 6.57
N ILE A 49 -6.57 2.11 7.30
CA ILE A 49 -6.76 1.40 8.58
C ILE A 49 -7.07 2.34 9.76
N LEU A 50 -7.01 3.65 9.56
CA LEU A 50 -7.26 4.68 10.59
C LEU A 50 -8.75 5.07 10.78
N HIS A 51 -9.69 4.29 10.25
CA HIS A 51 -11.14 4.41 10.49
C HIS A 51 -11.77 3.06 10.84
#